data_AF-X1Q314-F1
#
_entry.id   AF-X1Q314-F1
#
_cell.length_a   1.000
_cell.length_b   1.000
_cell.length_c   1.000
_cell.angle_alpha   90.00
_cell.angle_beta   90.00
_cell.angle_gamma   90.00
#
_symmetry.space_group_name_H-M   'P 1'
#
loop_
_entity.id
_entity.type
_entity.pdbx_description
1 polymer ?
#
loop_
_entity_poly.entity_id
_entity_poly.type
_entity_poly.pdbx_seq_one_letter_code
_entity_poly.pdbx_strand_id
1 'polypeptide(L)' 'GKKCPECGAEGKAWHGEHETAVRNYKLPNQTIADVGWRCWHCGHEWGFEVDKVLGER' A
#
# COMPACT_ATOMS: atom_id res chain seq x y z
N GLY A 1 -12.68 -10.89 -2.99
CA GLY A 1 -11.40 -10.71 -2.30
C GLY A 1 -10.35 -10.25 -3.28
N LYS A 2 -9.57 -9.22 -2.94
CA LYS A 2 -8.43 -8.75 -3.74
C LYS A 2 -7.29 -9.74 -3.58
N LYS A 3 -7.37 -10.84 -4.33
CA LYS A 3 -6.29 -11.80 -4.57
C LYS A 3 -4.99 -11.05 -4.82
N CYS A 4 -3.90 -11.46 -4.16
CA CYS A 4 -2.59 -10.90 -4.44
C CYS A 4 -2.25 -11.15 -5.92
N PRO A 5 -1.93 -10.09 -6.70
CA PRO A 5 -1.65 -10.25 -8.13
C PRO A 5 -0.35 -11.03 -8.39
N GLU A 6 0.55 -11.08 -7.41
CA GLU A 6 1.86 -11.73 -7.54
C GLU A 6 1.82 -13.22 -7.18
N CYS A 7 1.40 -13.56 -5.95
CA CYS A 7 1.44 -14.95 -5.46
C CYS A 7 0.07 -15.65 -5.48
N GLY A 8 -0.99 -14.93 -5.82
CA GLY A 8 -2.34 -15.48 -5.86
C GLY A 8 -2.97 -15.75 -4.49
N ALA A 9 -2.34 -15.32 -3.40
CA ALA A 9 -2.90 -15.48 -2.05
C ALA A 9 -4.24 -14.75 -1.92
N GLU A 10 -5.22 -15.46 -1.39
CA GLU A 10 -6.57 -14.97 -1.06
C GLU A 10 -6.67 -15.02 0.47
N GLY A 11 -7.18 -13.96 1.10
CA GLY A 11 -7.15 -13.90 2.57
C GLY A 11 -8.01 -14.98 3.18
N LYS A 12 -7.44 -15.70 4.16
CA LYS A 12 -8.22 -16.64 4.97
C LYS A 12 -8.92 -15.85 6.07
N ALA A 13 -10.25 -15.85 6.03
CA ALA A 13 -11.32 -15.45 6.98
C ALA A 13 -11.03 -14.68 8.30
N TRP A 14 -9.84 -14.73 8.89
CA TRP A 14 -9.49 -14.14 10.19
C TRP A 14 -8.33 -13.13 10.14
N HIS A 15 -7.51 -13.15 9.08
CA HIS A 15 -6.51 -12.12 8.80
C HIS A 15 -6.88 -11.50 7.46
N GLY A 16 -7.03 -10.16 7.40
CA GLY A 16 -7.33 -9.46 6.15
C GLY A 16 -6.38 -9.90 5.02
N GLU A 17 -6.87 -9.88 3.77
CA GLU A 17 -6.16 -10.41 2.60
C GLU A 17 -4.80 -9.73 2.35
N HIS A 18 -4.61 -8.55 2.92
CA HIS A 18 -3.45 -7.66 2.82
C HIS A 18 -3.44 -6.71 4.03
N GLU A 19 -2.27 -6.16 4.36
CA GLU A 19 -2.13 -5.05 5.30
C GLU A 19 -1.90 -3.73 4.56
N THR A 20 -2.02 -2.61 5.27
CA THR A 20 -1.71 -1.29 4.74
C THR A 20 -0.21 -1.14 4.50
N ALA A 21 0.17 -0.76 3.28
CA ALA A 21 1.52 -0.34 2.92
C ALA A 21 1.56 1.18 2.82
N VAL A 22 2.61 1.82 3.37
CA VAL A 22 2.78 3.28 3.26
C VAL A 22 4.16 3.57 2.66
N ARG A 23 4.17 4.35 1.58
CA ARG A 23 5.41 4.86 0.97
C ARG A 23 5.45 6.38 1.15
N ASN A 24 6.51 6.84 1.82
CA ASN A 24 6.75 8.26 2.04
C ASN A 24 7.86 8.74 1.10
N TYR A 25 7.56 9.75 0.30
CA TYR A 25 8.52 10.42 -0.56
C TYR A 25 8.78 11.82 -0.04
N LYS A 26 10.07 12.13 0.15
CA LYS A 26 10.51 13.45 0.57
C LYS A 26 11.05 14.19 -0.64
N LEU A 27 10.30 15.17 -1.11
CA LEU A 27 10.73 16.11 -2.14
C LEU A 27 11.19 17.42 -1.46
N PRO A 28 11.97 18.28 -2.14
CA PRO A 28 12.52 19.49 -1.55
C PRO A 28 11.48 20.41 -0.88
N ASN A 29 10.24 20.46 -1.38
CA ASN A 29 9.16 21.31 -0.86
C ASN A 29 7.87 20.56 -0.53
N GLN A 30 7.89 19.22 -0.56
CA GLN A 30 6.66 18.42 -0.50
C GLN A 30 6.93 17.07 0.16
N THR A 31 6.01 16.63 1.01
CA THR A 31 5.96 15.25 1.48
C THR A 31 4.75 14.57 0.84
N ILE A 32 5.00 13.47 0.13
CA ILE A 32 3.94 12.66 -0.49
C ILE A 32 3.87 11.35 0.29
N ALA A 33 2.68 11.01 0.76
CA ALA A 33 2.39 9.69 1.33
C ALA A 33 1.45 8.93 0.39
N ASP A 34 1.93 7.83 -0.16
CA ASP A 34 1.11 6.88 -0.90
C ASP A 34 0.68 5.75 0.03
N VAL A 35 -0.59 5.39 0.00
CA VAL A 35 -1.17 4.29 0.76
C VAL A 35 -1.62 3.20 -0.21
N GLY A 36 -1.16 1.98 0.03
CA GLY A 36 -1.46 0.81 -0.79
C GLY A 36 -1.66 -0.44 0.05
N TRP A 37 -1.55 -1.59 -0.61
CA TRP A 37 -1.73 -2.91 -0.02
C TRP A 37 -0.42 -3.67 0.00
N ARG A 38 -0.14 -4.42 1.07
CA ARG A 38 0.97 -5.38 1.17
C ARG A 38 0.44 -6.79 1.44
N CYS A 39 0.87 -7.76 0.64
CA CYS A 39 0.47 -9.15 0.81
C CYS A 39 1.17 -9.74 2.02
N TRP A 40 0.40 -10.33 2.95
CA TRP A 40 0.96 -11.07 4.09
C TRP A 40 1.78 -12.29 3.68
N HIS A 41 1.49 -12.89 2.53
CA HIS A 41 2.12 -14.13 2.11
C HIS A 41 3.48 -13.92 1.45
N CYS A 42 3.57 -12.98 0.49
CA CYS A 42 4.80 -12.76 -0.29
C CYS A 42 5.41 -11.37 -0.11
N GLY A 43 4.77 -10.46 0.64
CA GLY A 43 5.25 -9.08 0.82
C GLY A 43 5.09 -8.17 -0.40
N HIS A 44 4.52 -8.66 -1.51
CA HIS A 44 4.27 -7.84 -2.69
C HIS A 44 3.36 -6.66 -2.34
N GLU A 45 3.68 -5.47 -2.86
CA GLU A 45 2.92 -4.25 -2.60
C GLU A 45 2.28 -3.72 -3.88
N TRP A 46 1.01 -3.32 -3.83
CA TRP A 46 0.28 -2.85 -5.03
C TRP A 46 -0.85 -1.86 -4.69
N GLY A 47 -1.40 -1.24 -5.74
CA GLY A 47 -2.60 -0.41 -5.64
C GLY A 47 -2.41 0.84 -4.78
N PHE A 48 -1.25 1.49 -4.90
CA PHE A 48 -0.94 2.71 -4.19
C PHE A 48 -1.75 3.90 -4.73
N GLU A 49 -2.32 4.67 -3.81
CA GLU A 49 -3.01 5.93 -4.07
C GLU A 49 -2.39 7.02 -3.18
N VAL A 50 -2.32 8.25 -3.69
CA VAL A 50 -1.79 9.39 -2.91
C VAL A 50 -2.79 9.74 -1.82
N ASP A 51 -2.43 9.50 -0.55
CA ASP A 51 -3.28 9.82 0.60
C ASP A 51 -3.15 11.29 1.02
N LYS A 52 -1.90 11.80 1.05
CA LYS A 52 -1.62 13.20 1.41
C LYS A 52 -0.43 13.77 0.66
N VAL A 53 -0.65 14.93 0.05
CA VAL A 53 0.38 15.90 -0.32
C VAL A 53 0.45 16.93 0.79
N LEU A 54 1.50 16.90 1.60
CA LEU A 54 1.77 17.95 2.59
C LEU A 54 2.82 18.90 2.01
N GLY A 55 2.37 20.10 1.63
CA GLY A 55 3.20 21.18 1.09
C GLY A 55 2.77 21.62 -0.30
N GLU A 56 1.65 22.34 -0.38
CA GLU A 56 1.44 23.34 -1.44
C GLU A 56 1.78 24.69 -0.82
N ARG A 57 2.80 25.36 -1.36
CA ARG A 57 3.18 26.72 -0.98
C ARG A 57 2.51 27.70 -1.95
#